data_AF-A0A932DX53-F1
#
_entry.id   AF-A0A932DX53-F1
#
_cell.length_a   1.000
_cell.length_b   1.000
_cell.length_c   1.000
_cell.angle_alpha   90.00
_cell.angle_beta   90.00
_cell.angle_gamma   90.00
#
_symmetry.space_group_name_H-M   'P 1'
#
loop_
_entity.id
_entity.type
_entity.pdbx_description
1 polymer ?
#
loop_
_entity_poly.entity_id
_entity_poly.type
_entity_poly.pdbx_seq_one_letter_code
_entity_poly.pdbx_strand_id
1 'polypeptide(L)' 'MDPYEKYIASNPSKCIVCGSAFASERSAITKEFTGEYYSFCSSSCLGTFEADPEKFVRFEEEEENGH' A
#
# COMPACT_ATOMS: atom_id res chain seq x y z
N MET A 1 19.22 9.85 -14.45
CA MET A 1 18.60 8.83 -13.59
C MET A 1 17.82 9.59 -12.56
N ASP A 2 16.50 9.43 -12.55
CA ASP A 2 15.65 10.13 -11.58
C ASP A 2 16.01 9.58 -10.19
N PRO A 3 16.40 10.42 -9.21
CA PRO A 3 16.84 9.96 -7.89
C PRO A 3 15.76 9.16 -7.15
N TYR A 4 14.50 9.24 -7.59
CA TYR A 4 13.38 8.49 -7.04
C TYR A 4 13.42 7.00 -7.44
N GLU A 5 13.96 6.63 -8.62
CA GLU A 5 14.11 5.21 -9.04
C GLU A 5 14.97 4.41 -8.05
N LYS A 6 16.02 5.04 -7.51
CA LYS A 6 16.93 4.41 -6.55
C LYS A 6 16.29 4.19 -5.18
N TYR A 7 15.39 5.08 -4.79
CA TYR A 7 14.67 5.01 -3.51
C TYR A 7 13.61 3.91 -3.53
N ILE A 8 12.87 3.78 -4.64
CA ILE A 8 11.81 2.77 -4.77
C ILE A 8 12.38 1.34 -4.79
N ALA A 9 13.59 1.15 -5.30
CA ALA A 9 14.27 -0.15 -5.27
C ALA A 9 14.60 -0.64 -3.84
N SER A 10 14.70 0.28 -2.86
CA SER A 10 15.00 -0.07 -1.47
C SER A 10 13.76 -0.25 -0.60
N ASN A 11 12.65 0.45 -0.88
CA ASN A 11 11.39 0.33 -0.16
C ASN A 11 10.21 0.22 -1.15
N PRO A 12 9.92 -0.98 -1.68
CA PRO A 12 8.79 -1.14 -2.57
C PRO A 12 7.48 -0.95 -1.80
N SER A 13 6.69 0.04 -2.18
CA SER A 13 5.33 0.15 -1.69
C SER A 13 4.51 -1.03 -2.18
N LYS A 14 3.79 -1.68 -1.27
CA LYS A 14 3.04 -2.92 -1.50
C LYS A 14 1.56 -2.62 -1.59
N CYS A 15 0.85 -3.30 -2.49
CA CYS A 15 -0.61 -3.18 -2.54
C CYS A 15 -1.24 -4.04 -1.44
N ILE A 16 -2.11 -3.44 -0.63
CA ILE A 16 -2.77 -4.12 0.50
C ILE A 16 -3.72 -5.25 0.06
N VAL A 17 -4.25 -5.19 -1.18
CA VAL A 17 -5.22 -6.18 -1.68
C VAL A 17 -4.53 -7.39 -2.31
N CYS A 18 -3.61 -7.17 -3.25
CA CYS A 18 -2.96 -8.26 -3.98
C CYS A 18 -1.58 -8.63 -3.40
N GLY A 19 -1.06 -7.87 -2.45
CA GLY A 19 0.26 -8.07 -1.86
C GLY A 19 1.43 -7.84 -2.81
N SER A 20 1.18 -7.34 -4.03
CA SER A 20 2.24 -7.12 -5.01
C SER A 20 2.97 -5.81 -4.72
N ALA A 21 4.29 -5.89 -4.62
CA ALA A 21 5.19 -4.75 -4.63
C ALA A 21 5.10 -4.04 -5.99
N PHE A 22 4.93 -2.73 -5.99
CA PHE A 22 4.96 -1.94 -7.22
C PHE A 22 6.14 -0.97 -7.22
N ALA A 23 6.69 -0.75 -8.41
CA ALA A 23 7.94 -0.04 -8.60
C ALA A 23 7.80 1.49 -8.54
N SER A 24 6.63 2.06 -8.19
CA SER A 24 6.50 3.50 -7.93
C SER A 24 5.21 3.89 -7.23
N GLU A 25 5.31 4.67 -6.15
CA GLU A 25 4.17 5.34 -5.50
C GLU A 25 3.47 6.36 -6.40
N ARG A 26 4.18 6.94 -7.40
CA ARG A 26 3.59 7.95 -8.30
C ARG A 26 2.44 7.41 -9.15
N SER A 27 2.40 6.11 -9.40
CA SER A 27 1.31 5.46 -10.14
C SER A 27 0.36 4.69 -9.21
N ALA A 28 0.68 4.60 -7.92
CA ALA A 28 -0.18 4.00 -6.94
C ALA A 28 -1.34 4.93 -6.62
N ILE A 29 -2.49 4.33 -6.39
CA ILE A 29 -3.64 5.04 -5.85
C ILE A 29 -3.51 4.98 -4.33
N THR A 30 -3.59 6.11 -3.65
CA THR A 30 -3.59 6.17 -2.19
C THR A 30 -4.98 6.52 -1.66
N LYS A 31 -5.39 5.87 -0.57
CA LYS A 31 -6.66 6.15 0.11
C LYS A 31 -6.44 6.22 1.60
N GLU A 32 -6.98 7.27 2.21
CA GLU A 32 -7.06 7.38 3.67
C GLU A 32 -8.22 6.51 4.17
N PHE A 33 -7.92 5.62 5.12
CA PHE A 33 -8.91 4.83 5.85
C PHE A 33 -8.46 4.73 7.31
N THR A 34 -9.38 4.98 8.25
CA THR A 34 -9.10 4.93 9.70
C THR A 34 -7.92 5.79 10.19
N GLY A 35 -7.52 6.82 9.43
CA GLY A 35 -6.38 7.68 9.76
C GLY A 35 -5.03 7.21 9.18
N GLU A 36 -5.04 6.14 8.37
CA GLU A 36 -3.86 5.58 7.71
C GLU A 36 -4.01 5.61 6.19
N TYR A 37 -2.88 5.70 5.47
CA TYR A 37 -2.84 5.78 4.01
C TYR A 37 -2.50 4.42 3.40
N TYR A 38 -3.45 3.83 2.70
CA TYR A 38 -3.26 2.57 1.99
C TYR A 38 -2.98 2.79 0.50
N SER A 39 -2.06 2.01 -0.05
CA SER A 39 -1.67 2.09 -1.45
C SER A 39 -2.22 0.93 -2.29
N PHE A 40 -2.64 1.24 -3.52
CA PHE A 40 -3.24 0.29 -4.46
C PHE A 40 -2.56 0.34 -5.82
N CYS A 41 -2.32 -0.82 -6.41
CA CYS A 41 -1.71 -0.91 -7.74
C CYS A 41 -2.69 -0.53 -8.88
N SER A 42 -4.01 -0.54 -8.61
CA SER A 42 -5.04 -0.23 -9.61
C SER A 42 -6.37 0.12 -8.95
N SER A 43 -7.27 0.73 -9.73
CA SER A 43 -8.64 1.04 -9.31
C SER A 43 -9.46 -0.21 -8.98
N SER A 44 -9.16 -1.36 -9.59
CA SER A 44 -9.78 -2.65 -9.25
C SER A 44 -9.43 -3.09 -7.82
N CYS A 45 -8.16 -2.92 -7.41
CA CYS A 45 -7.75 -3.19 -6.03
C CYS A 45 -8.40 -2.20 -5.07
N LEU A 46 -8.43 -0.90 -5.41
CA LEU A 46 -9.13 0.09 -4.59
C LEU A 46 -10.61 -0.30 -4.37
N GLY A 47 -11.34 -0.67 -5.43
CA GLY A 47 -12.75 -1.06 -5.30
C GLY A 47 -12.96 -2.33 -4.47
N THR A 48 -12.01 -3.27 -4.50
CA THR A 48 -12.03 -4.46 -3.64
C THR A 48 -11.84 -4.10 -2.18
N PHE A 49 -10.93 -3.16 -1.90
CA PHE A 49 -10.72 -2.63 -0.56
C PHE A 49 -11.93 -1.82 -0.08
N GLU A 50 -12.47 -0.92 -0.89
CA GLU A 50 -13.64 -0.12 -0.52
C GLU A 50 -14.89 -0.97 -0.26
N ALA A 51 -14.98 -2.16 -0.85
CA ALA A 51 -16.06 -3.10 -0.58
C ALA A 51 -15.96 -3.75 0.81
N ASP A 52 -14.75 -3.99 1.31
CA ASP A 52 -14.53 -4.65 2.61
C ASP A 52 -13.15 -4.29 3.22
N PRO A 53 -12.96 -3.04 3.67
CA PRO A 53 -11.63 -2.54 4.06
C PRO A 53 -11.16 -3.17 5.37
N GLU A 54 -12.07 -3.48 6.29
CA GLU A 54 -11.77 -4.08 7.60
C GLU A 54 -11.03 -5.42 7.49
N LYS A 55 -11.26 -6.19 6.42
CA LYS A 55 -10.54 -7.46 6.16
C LYS A 55 -9.07 -7.26 5.81
N PHE A 56 -8.72 -6.11 5.25
CA PHE A 56 -7.35 -5.82 4.80
C PHE A 56 -6.56 -5.08 5.88
N VAL A 57 -7.22 -4.21 6.64
CA VAL A 57 -6.59 -3.35 7.66
C VAL A 57 -6.22 -4.12 8.94
N ARG A 58 -6.96 -5.18 9.29
CA ARG A 58 -6.68 -6.00 10.49
C ARG A 58 -5.33 -6.72 10.48
N PHE A 59 -4.67 -6.83 9.34
CA PHE A 59 -3.40 -7.57 9.23
C PHE A 59 -2.17 -6.74 9.59
N GLU A 60 -2.28 -5.41 9.79
CA GLU A 60 -1.12 -4.54 10.02
C GLU A 60 -1.00 -4.03 11.47
N GLU A 61 -1.97 -4.33 12.35
CA GLU A 61 -1.89 -4.01 13.79
C GLU A 61 -0.85 -4.84 14.57
N GLU A 62 -0.15 -5.78 13.93
CA GLU A 62 0.80 -6.68 14.59
C GLU A 62 2.29 -6.46 14.26
N GLU A 63 2.78 -5.33 13.71
CA GLU A 63 4.24 -5.06 13.69
C GLU A 63 4.63 -3.56 13.92
N GLU A 64 4.23 -2.97 15.05
CA GLU A 64 5.01 -1.89 15.70
C GLU A 64 5.00 -2.04 17.24
N ASN A 65 5.53 -3.16 17.73
CA ASN A 65 6.04 -3.25 19.09
C ASN A 65 7.21 -4.24 19.15
N GLY A 66 8.45 -3.78 19.01
CA GLY A 66 9.60 -4.67 19.19
C GLY A 66 10.98 -4.16 18.82
N HIS A 67 11.60 -3.49 19.80
CA HIS A 67 13.04 -3.34 20.08
C HIS A 67 13.88 -2.32 19.29
#